data_AF-A0A525CIE2-F1
#
_entry.id   AF-A0A525CIE2-F1
#
_cell.length_a   1.000
_cell.length_b   1.000
_cell.length_c   1.000
_cell.angle_alpha   90.00
_cell.angle_beta   90.00
_cell.angle_gamma   90.00
#
_symmetry.space_group_name_H-M   'P 1'
#
loop_
_entity.id
_entity.type
_entity.pdbx_description
1 polymer ?
#
loop_
_entity_poly.entity_id
_entity_poly.type
_entity_poly.pdbx_seq_one_letter_code
_entity_poly.pdbx_strand_id
1 'polypeptide(L)'
;MRKKVTKRDLITSFLNLLGGYDFRSEYTILGLSPNDKKQRREFADYYRPLLTTLWAQALGYVHPRFAKTVLISFMDRYYQHLLDCEEHKRFPRIRDQINSFYTISEQENGIVVIAVYCVELVTVDHALKGERTVKLTEKIISLLKHFIDTLASIDLTSDDKDYSLFDRLVPHDRVPAKPLQEMPDKTRKDRDAPPPESEQPSYTLEVDRPPEPVQEVEASSLNPDNYHDESTPVSFMEDSDKAPAESGISDKDHRTSLIKQIEENTIDLDGFKIVTGDERRYETRIPCVNIQILVDDTLREFPVADISPSGMGIQHQGWRFEDNQVLTFDIFDGYRTLFKGVRAKVVRCDEELVGCVIENLNSEQKDLLCRLIMR
;
A
#
# COMPACT_ATOMS: atom_id res chain seq x y z
N MET A 1 0.69 -28.38 -30.90
CA MET A 1 1.44 -27.34 -31.66
C MET A 1 1.14 -26.01 -31.00
N ARG A 2 2.14 -25.23 -30.57
CA ARG A 2 1.92 -23.91 -29.95
C ARG A 2 1.43 -22.90 -30.99
N LYS A 3 0.59 -21.95 -30.56
CA LYS A 3 0.14 -20.84 -31.41
C LYS A 3 1.19 -19.73 -31.38
N LYS A 4 1.72 -19.32 -32.54
CA LYS A 4 2.54 -18.10 -32.62
C LYS A 4 1.68 -16.86 -32.44
N VAL A 5 2.09 -15.95 -31.56
CA VAL A 5 1.36 -14.73 -31.19
C VAL A 5 2.36 -13.60 -30.99
N THR A 6 2.06 -12.39 -31.48
CA THR A 6 2.92 -11.22 -31.23
C THR A 6 2.63 -10.59 -29.87
N LYS A 7 3.53 -9.76 -29.36
CA LYS A 7 3.29 -8.96 -28.14
C LYS A 7 2.00 -8.12 -28.25
N ARG A 8 1.76 -7.52 -29.42
CA ARG A 8 0.57 -6.71 -29.73
C ARG A 8 -0.72 -7.51 -29.64
N ASP A 9 -0.73 -8.72 -30.18
CA ASP A 9 -1.89 -9.61 -30.16
C ASP A 9 -2.20 -10.08 -28.75
N LEU A 10 -1.17 -10.47 -27.99
CA LEU A 10 -1.30 -10.89 -26.59
C LEU A 10 -1.88 -9.77 -25.72
N ILE A 11 -1.34 -8.56 -25.82
CA ILE A 11 -1.84 -7.37 -25.10
C ILE A 11 -3.30 -7.08 -25.49
N THR A 12 -3.64 -7.16 -26.78
CA THR A 12 -5.02 -6.94 -27.25
C THR A 12 -5.97 -8.02 -26.72
N SER A 13 -5.54 -9.28 -26.71
CA SER A 13 -6.33 -10.40 -26.19
C SER A 13 -6.61 -10.26 -24.70
N PHE A 14 -5.66 -9.74 -23.91
CA PHE A 14 -5.86 -9.54 -22.47
C PHE A 14 -6.70 -8.29 -22.16
N LEU A 15 -6.53 -7.19 -22.89
CA LEU A 15 -7.44 -6.03 -22.79
C LEU A 15 -8.90 -6.41 -23.09
N ASN A 16 -9.13 -7.22 -24.13
CA ASN A 16 -10.45 -7.75 -24.45
C ASN A 16 -11.02 -8.64 -23.34
N LEU A 17 -10.16 -9.42 -22.66
CA LEU A 17 -10.56 -10.23 -21.49
C LEU A 17 -10.96 -9.35 -20.30
N LEU A 18 -10.19 -8.32 -19.97
CA LEU A 18 -10.52 -7.38 -18.88
C LEU A 18 -11.81 -6.59 -19.15
N GLY A 19 -12.07 -6.23 -20.41
CA GLY A 19 -13.32 -5.58 -20.82
C GLY A 19 -14.53 -6.51 -20.79
N GLY A 20 -14.33 -7.80 -21.09
CA GLY A 20 -15.39 -8.82 -21.20
C GLY A 20 -15.56 -9.75 -19.99
N TYR A 21 -14.83 -9.53 -18.88
CA TYR A 21 -14.83 -10.43 -17.73
C TYR A 21 -16.20 -10.45 -17.01
N ASP A 22 -16.73 -11.65 -16.75
CA ASP A 22 -18.02 -11.83 -16.07
C ASP A 22 -17.82 -12.20 -14.60
N PHE A 23 -17.81 -11.18 -13.75
CA PHE A 23 -17.65 -11.27 -12.29
C PHE A 23 -18.83 -11.97 -11.55
N ARG A 24 -19.77 -12.61 -12.27
CA ARG A 24 -20.95 -13.27 -11.65
C ARG A 24 -20.59 -14.35 -10.63
N SER A 25 -19.50 -15.09 -10.82
CA SER A 25 -19.03 -16.06 -9.82
C SER A 25 -18.59 -15.39 -8.52
N GLU A 26 -17.81 -14.32 -8.63
CA GLU A 26 -17.25 -13.54 -7.54
C GLU A 26 -18.37 -12.82 -6.77
N TYR A 27 -19.31 -12.18 -7.47
CA TYR A 27 -20.50 -11.60 -6.84
C TYR A 27 -21.31 -12.63 -6.05
N THR A 28 -21.37 -13.88 -6.52
CA THR A 28 -22.08 -14.97 -5.84
C THR A 28 -21.32 -15.46 -4.61
N ILE A 29 -19.99 -15.63 -4.73
CA ILE A 29 -19.09 -15.96 -3.60
C ILE A 29 -19.22 -14.90 -2.50
N LEU A 30 -19.18 -13.63 -2.86
CA LEU A 30 -19.20 -12.49 -1.94
C LEU A 30 -20.61 -12.15 -1.41
N GLY A 31 -21.66 -12.77 -1.95
CA GLY A 31 -23.05 -12.51 -1.57
C GLY A 31 -23.60 -11.15 -2.03
N LEU A 32 -22.98 -10.51 -3.04
CA LEU A 32 -23.37 -9.16 -3.47
C LEU A 32 -24.71 -9.18 -4.19
N SER A 33 -25.69 -8.44 -3.67
CA SER A 33 -27.06 -8.39 -4.20
C SER A 33 -27.10 -8.09 -5.71
N PRO A 34 -27.94 -8.76 -6.53
CA PRO A 34 -28.10 -8.44 -7.94
C PRO A 34 -28.63 -7.02 -8.20
N ASN A 35 -29.25 -6.41 -7.19
CA ASN A 35 -29.81 -5.07 -7.26
C ASN A 35 -28.78 -3.98 -6.88
N ASP A 36 -27.72 -4.32 -6.13
CA ASP A 36 -26.67 -3.36 -5.78
C ASP A 36 -25.66 -3.19 -6.94
N LYS A 37 -26.00 -2.27 -7.83
CA LYS A 37 -25.15 -1.87 -8.96
C LYS A 37 -23.95 -1.01 -8.55
N LYS A 38 -23.91 -0.48 -7.31
CA LYS A 38 -22.82 0.34 -6.81
C LYS A 38 -21.71 -0.56 -6.27
N GLN A 39 -22.02 -1.37 -5.27
CA GLN A 39 -21.09 -2.29 -4.62
C GLN A 39 -20.47 -3.28 -5.62
N ARG A 40 -21.26 -3.78 -6.59
CA ARG A 40 -20.75 -4.61 -7.69
C ARG A 40 -19.77 -3.89 -8.61
N ARG A 41 -19.99 -2.60 -8.89
CA ARG A 41 -19.04 -1.79 -9.67
C ARG A 41 -17.76 -1.56 -8.89
N GLU A 42 -17.87 -1.15 -7.62
CA GLU A 42 -16.73 -0.91 -6.74
C GLU A 42 -15.87 -2.19 -6.59
N PHE A 43 -16.50 -3.37 -6.50
CA PHE A 43 -15.79 -4.64 -6.57
C PHE A 43 -15.10 -4.87 -7.92
N ALA A 44 -15.79 -4.72 -9.05
CA ALA A 44 -15.21 -4.97 -10.37
C ALA A 44 -14.06 -4.01 -10.69
N ASP A 45 -14.18 -2.75 -10.27
CA ASP A 45 -13.14 -1.72 -10.38
C ASP A 45 -11.91 -2.10 -9.54
N TYR A 46 -12.07 -2.73 -8.37
CA TYR A 46 -10.97 -3.24 -7.54
C TYR A 46 -10.37 -4.57 -8.02
N TYR A 47 -11.18 -5.47 -8.59
CA TYR A 47 -10.76 -6.81 -9.03
C TYR A 47 -10.08 -6.82 -10.41
N ARG A 48 -10.32 -5.80 -11.26
CA ARG A 48 -9.60 -5.59 -12.54
C ARG A 48 -8.06 -5.43 -12.36
N PRO A 49 -7.56 -4.59 -11.43
CA PRO A 49 -6.15 -4.58 -11.05
C PRO A 49 -5.63 -5.97 -10.64
N LEU A 50 -6.39 -6.74 -9.85
CA LEU A 50 -5.98 -8.09 -9.45
C LEU A 50 -5.85 -9.05 -10.63
N LEU A 51 -6.84 -9.10 -11.53
CA LEU A 51 -6.78 -9.90 -12.76
C LEU A 51 -5.52 -9.54 -13.59
N THR A 52 -5.14 -8.26 -13.60
CA THR A 52 -3.93 -7.77 -14.26
C THR A 52 -2.66 -8.29 -13.59
N THR A 53 -2.57 -8.24 -12.26
CA THR A 53 -1.45 -8.79 -11.50
C THR A 53 -1.29 -10.30 -11.69
N LEU A 54 -2.37 -11.08 -11.59
CA LEU A 54 -2.34 -12.54 -11.78
C LEU A 54 -1.85 -12.92 -13.19
N TRP A 55 -2.30 -12.18 -14.21
CA TRP A 55 -1.83 -12.36 -15.58
C TRP A 55 -0.36 -11.96 -15.75
N ALA A 56 0.09 -10.89 -15.10
CA ALA A 56 1.48 -10.46 -15.10
C ALA A 56 2.41 -11.50 -14.42
N GLN A 57 2.00 -12.10 -13.30
CA GLN A 57 2.70 -13.20 -12.66
C GLN A 57 2.77 -14.44 -13.56
N ALA A 58 1.65 -14.86 -14.15
CA ALA A 58 1.61 -15.97 -15.10
C ALA A 58 2.52 -15.73 -16.33
N LEU A 59 2.60 -14.49 -16.80
CA LEU A 59 3.50 -14.09 -17.88
C LEU A 59 4.96 -14.08 -17.46
N GLY A 60 5.28 -13.67 -16.23
CA GLY A 60 6.59 -13.79 -15.61
C GLY A 60 7.05 -15.24 -15.51
N TYR A 61 6.15 -16.14 -15.08
CA TYR A 61 6.41 -17.57 -14.95
C TYR A 61 6.64 -18.27 -16.29
N VAL A 62 5.76 -18.06 -17.28
CA VAL A 62 5.82 -18.78 -18.57
C VAL A 62 6.79 -18.13 -19.57
N HIS A 63 6.83 -16.80 -19.64
CA HIS A 63 7.60 -16.03 -20.64
C HIS A 63 8.54 -14.98 -20.00
N PRO A 64 9.42 -15.35 -19.05
CA PRO A 64 10.21 -14.40 -18.25
C PRO A 64 11.05 -13.42 -19.09
N ARG A 65 11.55 -13.87 -20.25
CA ARG A 65 12.32 -13.02 -21.18
C ARG A 65 11.53 -11.86 -21.79
N PHE A 66 10.21 -11.95 -21.82
CA PHE A 66 9.33 -10.97 -22.45
C PHE A 66 8.43 -10.23 -21.45
N ALA A 67 8.17 -10.83 -20.28
CA ALA A 67 7.21 -10.36 -19.29
C ALA A 67 7.34 -8.86 -18.97
N LYS A 68 8.55 -8.37 -18.65
CA LYS A 68 8.78 -6.95 -18.33
C LYS A 68 8.39 -6.01 -19.47
N THR A 69 8.81 -6.30 -20.71
CA THR A 69 8.49 -5.47 -21.88
C THR A 69 6.99 -5.50 -22.20
N VAL A 70 6.39 -6.69 -22.18
CA VAL A 70 4.96 -6.87 -22.48
C VAL A 70 4.09 -6.20 -21.41
N LEU A 71 4.48 -6.27 -20.13
CA LEU A 71 3.76 -5.61 -19.04
C LEU A 71 3.83 -4.08 -19.14
N ILE A 72 4.98 -3.51 -19.49
CA ILE A 72 5.11 -2.06 -19.75
C ILE A 72 4.19 -1.65 -20.91
N SER A 73 4.30 -2.30 -22.06
CA SER A 73 3.45 -2.00 -23.23
C SER A 73 1.96 -2.32 -23.02
N PHE A 74 1.61 -3.23 -22.10
CA PHE A 74 0.25 -3.41 -21.62
C PHE A 74 -0.19 -2.20 -20.80
N MET A 75 0.58 -1.80 -19.79
CA MET A 75 0.23 -0.71 -18.86
C MET A 75 0.07 0.63 -19.59
N ASP A 76 0.97 0.96 -20.52
CA ASP A 76 0.88 2.18 -21.32
C ASP A 76 -0.42 2.21 -22.15
N ARG A 77 -0.77 1.08 -22.79
CA ARG A 77 -1.95 0.95 -23.62
C ARG A 77 -3.25 0.84 -22.81
N TYR A 78 -3.20 0.25 -21.62
CA TYR A 78 -4.33 0.19 -20.70
C TYR A 78 -4.62 1.58 -20.12
N TYR A 79 -3.60 2.33 -19.74
CA TYR A 79 -3.75 3.72 -19.31
C TYR A 79 -4.31 4.60 -20.43
N GLN A 80 -3.84 4.45 -21.68
CA GLN A 80 -4.45 5.13 -22.83
C GLN A 80 -5.93 4.76 -23.00
N HIS A 81 -6.31 3.48 -22.87
CA HIS A 81 -7.71 3.07 -22.95
C HIS A 81 -8.58 3.71 -21.84
N LEU A 82 -8.05 3.88 -20.63
CA LEU A 82 -8.71 4.59 -19.54
C LEU A 82 -8.80 6.12 -19.76
N LEU A 83 -7.87 6.71 -20.53
CA LEU A 83 -8.01 8.08 -21.01
C LEU A 83 -9.10 8.18 -22.07
N ASP A 84 -9.03 7.35 -23.12
CA ASP A 84 -9.96 7.32 -24.27
C ASP A 84 -11.43 7.07 -23.86
N CYS A 85 -11.65 6.34 -22.77
CA CYS A 85 -12.99 6.06 -22.22
C CYS A 85 -13.39 6.95 -21.01
N GLU A 86 -12.61 8.00 -20.73
CA GLU A 86 -12.74 8.88 -19.54
C GLU A 86 -12.68 8.20 -18.16
N GLU A 87 -12.50 6.88 -18.10
CA GLU A 87 -12.47 6.09 -16.85
C GLU A 87 -11.25 6.37 -15.96
N HIS A 88 -10.19 7.02 -16.46
CA HIS A 88 -8.98 7.37 -15.68
C HIS A 88 -9.29 8.10 -14.35
N LYS A 89 -10.39 8.85 -14.27
CA LYS A 89 -10.86 9.52 -13.04
C LYS A 89 -11.39 8.55 -11.97
N ARG A 90 -11.84 7.35 -12.35
CA ARG A 90 -12.19 6.23 -11.45
C ARG A 90 -10.96 5.46 -10.99
N PHE A 91 -9.91 5.46 -11.82
CA PHE A 91 -8.72 4.64 -11.68
C PHE A 91 -7.42 5.44 -11.42
N PRO A 92 -7.41 6.50 -10.58
CA PRO A 92 -6.27 7.41 -10.47
C PRO A 92 -5.01 6.78 -9.85
N ARG A 93 -5.12 5.58 -9.27
CA ARG A 93 -4.03 4.81 -8.64
C ARG A 93 -3.94 3.36 -9.14
N ILE A 94 -4.45 3.06 -10.34
CA ILE A 94 -4.48 1.67 -10.83
C ILE A 94 -3.08 1.05 -10.99
N ARG A 95 -2.07 1.86 -11.31
CA ARG A 95 -0.67 1.42 -11.33
C ARG A 95 -0.19 1.02 -9.93
N ASP A 96 -0.49 1.85 -8.93
CA ASP A 96 -0.10 1.63 -7.53
C ASP A 96 -0.82 0.39 -6.97
N GLN A 97 -2.10 0.19 -7.32
CA GLN A 97 -2.86 -1.01 -6.97
C GLN A 97 -2.28 -2.28 -7.60
N ILE A 98 -1.90 -2.25 -8.89
CA ILE A 98 -1.26 -3.39 -9.57
C ILE A 98 0.10 -3.71 -8.94
N ASN A 99 0.92 -2.68 -8.64
CA ASN A 99 2.20 -2.83 -7.94
C ASN A 99 2.00 -3.42 -6.54
N SER A 100 1.09 -2.86 -5.74
CA SER A 100 0.80 -3.32 -4.38
C SER A 100 0.31 -4.76 -4.37
N PHE A 101 -0.63 -5.12 -5.25
CA PHE A 101 -1.02 -6.51 -5.45
C PHE A 101 0.14 -7.40 -5.87
N TYR A 102 1.02 -6.94 -6.77
CA TYR A 102 2.17 -7.70 -7.23
C TYR A 102 3.09 -8.03 -6.05
N THR A 103 3.49 -7.02 -5.26
CA THR A 103 4.30 -7.18 -4.05
C THR A 103 3.64 -8.10 -3.02
N ILE A 104 2.34 -7.97 -2.76
CA ILE A 104 1.62 -8.89 -1.84
C ILE A 104 1.60 -10.32 -2.40
N SER A 105 1.36 -10.49 -3.70
CA SER A 105 1.26 -11.80 -4.36
C SER A 105 2.59 -12.56 -4.50
N GLU A 106 3.73 -11.93 -4.22
CA GLU A 106 5.04 -12.58 -4.08
C GLU A 106 5.36 -13.00 -2.63
N GLN A 107 4.52 -12.62 -1.65
CA GLN A 107 4.66 -13.06 -0.25
C GLN A 107 4.11 -14.47 -0.04
N GLU A 108 4.60 -15.18 0.98
CA GLU A 108 3.97 -16.41 1.46
C GLU A 108 2.50 -16.12 1.83
N ASN A 109 1.59 -16.97 1.34
CA ASN A 109 0.14 -16.81 1.46
C ASN A 109 -0.44 -15.52 0.85
N GLY A 110 0.31 -14.79 0.02
CA GLY A 110 -0.12 -13.52 -0.59
C GLY A 110 -1.46 -13.56 -1.32
N ILE A 111 -1.77 -14.67 -2.01
CA ILE A 111 -3.06 -14.89 -2.66
C ILE A 111 -4.22 -14.96 -1.66
N VAL A 112 -4.00 -15.52 -0.46
CA VAL A 112 -4.98 -15.56 0.63
C VAL A 112 -5.17 -14.16 1.22
N VAL A 113 -4.09 -13.40 1.44
CA VAL A 113 -4.14 -12.00 1.93
C VAL A 113 -4.96 -11.12 0.98
N ILE A 114 -4.75 -11.28 -0.33
CA ILE A 114 -5.53 -10.61 -1.38
C ILE A 114 -7.01 -11.00 -1.32
N ALA A 115 -7.32 -12.29 -1.16
CA ALA A 115 -8.70 -12.76 -1.04
C ALA A 115 -9.40 -12.20 0.21
N VAL A 116 -8.71 -12.16 1.36
CA VAL A 116 -9.21 -11.52 2.60
C VAL A 116 -9.53 -10.05 2.32
N TYR A 117 -8.60 -9.28 1.76
CA TYR A 117 -8.82 -7.86 1.50
C TYR A 117 -9.99 -7.62 0.53
N CYS A 118 -10.12 -8.43 -0.52
CA CYS A 118 -11.28 -8.39 -1.43
C CYS A 118 -12.61 -8.69 -0.73
N VAL A 119 -12.63 -9.58 0.26
CA VAL A 119 -13.83 -9.90 1.07
C VAL A 119 -14.14 -8.77 2.05
N GLU A 120 -13.14 -8.25 2.76
CA GLU A 120 -13.30 -7.17 3.75
C GLU A 120 -13.77 -5.86 3.10
N LEU A 121 -13.32 -5.55 1.88
CA LEU A 121 -13.73 -4.36 1.13
C LEU A 121 -15.25 -4.27 0.88
N VAL A 122 -15.94 -5.41 0.79
CA VAL A 122 -17.35 -5.46 0.34
C VAL A 122 -18.29 -6.16 1.32
N THR A 123 -17.79 -6.91 2.31
CA THR A 123 -18.64 -7.63 3.27
C THR A 123 -18.67 -6.96 4.65
N VAL A 124 -19.84 -6.40 4.98
CA VAL A 124 -20.11 -5.87 6.33
C VAL A 124 -20.36 -7.01 7.32
N ASP A 125 -21.06 -8.07 6.90
CA ASP A 125 -21.33 -9.28 7.68
C ASP A 125 -20.03 -10.07 7.97
N HIS A 126 -19.72 -10.25 9.25
CA HIS A 126 -18.52 -10.96 9.73
C HIS A 126 -18.66 -12.49 9.72
N ALA A 127 -19.87 -13.03 9.89
CA ALA A 127 -20.08 -14.46 10.16
C ALA A 127 -19.64 -15.37 9.02
N LEU A 128 -19.67 -14.85 7.78
CA LEU A 128 -19.32 -15.60 6.57
C LEU A 128 -17.98 -15.20 5.94
N LYS A 129 -17.18 -14.30 6.57
CA LYS A 129 -15.92 -13.80 5.97
C LYS A 129 -14.91 -14.91 5.67
N GLY A 130 -14.78 -15.91 6.56
CA GLY A 130 -13.89 -17.06 6.35
C GLY A 130 -14.27 -17.89 5.13
N GLU A 131 -15.52 -18.35 5.04
CA GLU A 131 -16.02 -19.17 3.92
C GLU A 131 -15.91 -18.43 2.57
N ARG A 132 -16.26 -17.13 2.55
CA ARG A 132 -16.13 -16.27 1.37
C ARG A 132 -14.66 -16.12 0.94
N THR A 133 -13.73 -16.00 1.90
CA THR A 133 -12.28 -15.90 1.66
C THR A 133 -11.74 -17.17 1.02
N VAL A 134 -12.07 -18.35 1.56
CA VAL A 134 -11.61 -19.64 1.00
C VAL A 134 -12.09 -19.79 -0.44
N LYS A 135 -13.38 -19.60 -0.69
CA LYS A 135 -13.97 -19.71 -2.05
C LYS A 135 -13.39 -18.69 -3.04
N LEU A 136 -13.06 -17.47 -2.59
CA LEU A 136 -12.43 -16.47 -3.43
C LEU A 136 -10.94 -16.80 -3.69
N THR A 137 -10.23 -17.36 -2.70
CA THR A 137 -8.85 -17.87 -2.84
C THR A 137 -8.79 -18.98 -3.88
N GLU A 138 -9.67 -19.99 -3.80
CA GLU A 138 -9.80 -21.06 -4.79
C GLU A 138 -10.04 -20.52 -6.21
N LYS A 139 -10.95 -19.55 -6.33
CA LYS A 139 -11.27 -18.88 -7.60
C LYS A 139 -10.08 -18.10 -8.17
N ILE A 140 -9.31 -17.39 -7.32
CA ILE A 140 -8.09 -16.67 -7.74
C ILE A 140 -7.00 -17.65 -8.19
N ILE A 141 -6.76 -18.74 -7.45
CA ILE A 141 -5.81 -19.79 -7.83
C ILE A 141 -6.22 -20.45 -9.16
N SER A 142 -7.51 -20.69 -9.37
CA SER A 142 -8.06 -21.22 -10.62
C SER A 142 -7.82 -20.26 -11.81
N LEU A 143 -7.98 -18.95 -11.61
CA LEU A 143 -7.68 -17.94 -12.62
C LEU A 143 -6.18 -17.86 -12.94
N LEU A 144 -5.30 -17.92 -11.94
CA LEU A 144 -3.85 -17.94 -12.13
C LEU A 144 -3.41 -19.17 -12.95
N LYS A 145 -3.92 -20.37 -12.60
CA LYS A 145 -3.69 -21.60 -13.37
C LYS A 145 -4.18 -21.45 -14.82
N HIS A 146 -5.40 -20.94 -15.03
CA HIS A 146 -5.93 -20.70 -16.38
C HIS A 146 -5.07 -19.73 -17.20
N PHE A 147 -4.52 -18.67 -16.60
CA PHE A 147 -3.60 -17.77 -17.30
C PHE A 147 -2.27 -18.46 -17.64
N ILE A 148 -1.70 -19.26 -16.72
CA ILE A 148 -0.48 -20.05 -16.97
C ILE A 148 -0.70 -21.01 -18.15
N ASP A 149 -1.77 -21.80 -18.15
CA ASP A 149 -2.08 -22.75 -19.23
C ASP A 149 -2.29 -22.05 -20.58
N THR A 150 -3.04 -20.95 -20.57
CA THR A 150 -3.29 -20.13 -21.76
C THR A 150 -1.99 -19.59 -22.35
N LEU A 151 -1.10 -19.05 -21.51
CA LEU A 151 0.19 -18.53 -21.92
C LEU A 151 1.18 -19.63 -22.33
N ALA A 152 1.11 -20.82 -21.73
CA ALA A 152 1.97 -21.96 -22.07
C ALA A 152 1.60 -22.60 -23.42
N SER A 153 0.37 -22.38 -23.91
CA SER A 153 -0.07 -22.74 -25.26
C SER A 153 0.50 -21.83 -26.36
N ILE A 154 1.04 -20.67 -25.99
CA ILE A 154 1.53 -19.62 -26.88
C ILE A 154 3.05 -19.71 -27.08
N ASP A 155 3.49 -19.48 -28.30
CA ASP A 155 4.89 -19.24 -28.70
C ASP A 155 5.02 -17.74 -29.01
N LEU A 156 5.62 -16.97 -28.11
CA LEU A 156 5.64 -15.51 -28.21
C LEU A 156 6.82 -15.06 -29.09
N THR A 157 6.54 -14.46 -30.25
CA THR A 157 7.59 -14.05 -31.19
C THR A 157 8.14 -12.65 -30.88
N SER A 158 9.42 -12.46 -31.19
CA SER A 158 10.16 -11.21 -30.94
C SER A 158 10.08 -10.22 -32.11
N ASP A 159 8.95 -10.19 -32.83
CA ASP A 159 8.74 -9.36 -34.03
C ASP A 159 8.47 -7.87 -33.69
N ASP A 160 9.39 -7.28 -32.94
CA ASP A 160 9.40 -5.85 -32.60
C ASP A 160 10.25 -5.07 -33.62
N LYS A 161 9.66 -4.68 -34.75
CA LYS A 161 10.23 -3.63 -35.62
C LYS A 161 9.67 -2.22 -35.32
N ASP A 162 8.60 -2.13 -34.53
CA ASP A 162 7.69 -0.97 -34.52
C ASP A 162 7.44 -0.31 -33.14
N TYR A 163 8.26 -0.58 -32.11
CA TYR A 163 8.09 0.03 -30.78
C TYR A 163 8.94 1.30 -30.52
N SER A 164 9.64 1.83 -31.54
CA SER A 164 10.47 3.05 -31.45
C SER A 164 9.68 4.37 -31.31
N LEU A 165 8.36 4.31 -31.05
CA LEU A 165 7.55 5.48 -30.75
C LEU A 165 7.87 6.11 -29.40
N PHE A 166 8.26 5.32 -28.39
CA PHE A 166 8.59 5.84 -27.05
C PHE A 166 10.07 6.19 -26.84
N ASP A 167 11.00 5.59 -27.61
CA ASP A 167 12.39 6.07 -27.71
C ASP A 167 12.48 7.52 -28.27
N ARG A 168 11.38 8.05 -28.80
CA ARG A 168 11.22 9.44 -29.26
C ARG A 168 10.44 10.34 -28.30
N LEU A 169 9.86 9.79 -27.22
CA LEU A 169 9.02 10.50 -26.25
C LEU A 169 9.64 10.60 -24.86
N VAL A 170 10.76 9.91 -24.60
CA VAL A 170 11.67 10.29 -23.51
C VAL A 170 12.44 11.54 -23.97
N PRO A 171 12.34 12.71 -23.31
CA PRO A 171 13.18 13.85 -23.62
C PRO A 171 14.61 13.52 -23.24
N HIS A 172 15.47 13.25 -24.22
CA HIS A 172 16.91 13.15 -24.01
C HIS A 172 17.56 14.53 -23.84
N ASP A 173 17.02 15.34 -22.92
CA ASP A 173 17.66 16.56 -22.38
C ASP A 173 18.82 16.21 -21.41
N ARG A 174 19.59 15.18 -21.78
CA ARG A 174 21.02 15.16 -21.49
C ARG A 174 21.68 16.04 -22.54
N VAL A 175 21.68 17.35 -22.29
CA VAL A 175 22.61 18.28 -22.94
C VAL A 175 23.99 17.60 -22.91
N PRO A 176 24.61 17.29 -24.06
CA PRO A 176 25.91 16.65 -24.05
C PRO A 176 26.88 17.63 -23.41
N ALA A 177 27.45 17.24 -22.26
CA ALA A 177 28.46 18.05 -21.58
C ALA A 177 29.57 18.34 -22.59
N LYS A 178 29.71 19.61 -23.00
CA LYS A 178 30.82 20.03 -23.86
C LYS A 178 32.11 19.56 -23.17
N PRO A 179 33.04 18.91 -23.90
CA PRO A 179 34.37 18.67 -23.35
C PRO A 179 34.92 19.98 -22.82
N LEU A 180 35.45 19.97 -21.59
CA LEU A 180 36.19 21.10 -21.06
C LEU A 180 37.39 21.32 -21.97
N GLN A 181 37.31 22.37 -22.78
CA GLN A 181 38.32 22.70 -23.76
C GLN A 181 39.55 23.22 -23.04
N GLU A 182 40.61 22.40 -23.01
CA GLU A 182 41.87 22.74 -22.35
C GLU A 182 42.39 24.09 -22.87
N MET A 183 42.41 25.10 -22.00
CA MET A 183 43.03 26.38 -22.33
C MET A 183 44.54 26.25 -22.23
N PRO A 184 45.31 26.70 -23.24
CA PRO A 184 46.75 26.53 -23.26
C PRO A 184 47.42 27.45 -22.24
N ASP A 185 48.31 26.88 -21.43
CA ASP A 185 49.19 27.62 -20.53
C ASP A 185 50.02 28.67 -21.31
N LYS A 186 49.89 29.94 -20.90
CA LYS A 186 50.77 31.02 -21.35
C LYS A 186 51.12 31.95 -20.20
N THR A 187 52.43 32.11 -20.04
CA THR A 187 53.05 32.71 -18.86
C THR A 187 53.06 34.24 -18.90
N ARG A 188 52.91 34.84 -17.71
CA ARG A 188 53.73 35.98 -17.20
C ARG A 188 53.61 37.34 -17.92
N LYS A 189 53.03 38.33 -17.22
CA LYS A 189 53.79 39.52 -16.76
C LYS A 189 53.04 40.45 -15.77
N ASP A 190 53.80 40.90 -14.79
CA ASP A 190 53.83 42.20 -14.11
C ASP A 190 52.58 43.11 -14.10
N ARG A 191 52.04 43.37 -12.89
CA ARG A 191 51.76 44.74 -12.40
C ARG A 191 51.37 44.80 -10.92
N ASP A 192 51.98 45.74 -10.21
CA ASP A 192 51.64 46.09 -8.82
C ASP A 192 50.40 46.99 -8.74
N ALA A 193 49.44 46.63 -7.88
CA ALA A 193 48.48 47.54 -7.25
C ALA A 193 47.78 46.81 -6.09
N PRO A 194 47.72 47.38 -4.87
CA PRO A 194 46.82 46.88 -3.83
C PRO A 194 45.36 47.24 -4.17
N PRO A 195 44.37 46.38 -3.87
CA PRO A 195 42.97 46.75 -3.95
C PRO A 195 42.60 47.76 -2.85
N PRO A 196 41.61 48.64 -3.06
CA PRO A 196 41.12 49.55 -2.04
C PRO A 196 40.35 48.81 -0.94
N GLU A 197 40.27 49.43 0.24
CA GLU A 197 39.48 48.94 1.37
C GLU A 197 37.98 48.93 1.01
N SER A 198 37.30 47.80 1.20
CA SER A 198 35.85 47.68 1.01
C SER A 198 35.13 47.84 2.34
N GLU A 199 34.33 48.90 2.47
CA GLU A 199 33.60 49.25 3.70
C GLU A 199 32.65 48.12 4.14
N GLN A 200 32.70 47.75 5.43
CA GLN A 200 31.74 46.81 6.01
C GLN A 200 30.44 47.54 6.40
N PRO A 201 29.26 47.14 5.89
CA PRO A 201 28.00 47.68 6.39
C PRO A 201 27.72 47.14 7.80
N SER A 202 27.74 48.02 8.79
CA SER A 202 27.39 47.67 10.18
C SER A 202 25.88 47.48 10.33
N TYR A 203 25.42 46.22 10.41
CA TYR A 203 24.03 45.91 10.72
C TYR A 203 23.78 46.04 12.22
N THR A 204 23.03 47.08 12.61
CA THR A 204 22.51 47.24 13.98
C THR A 204 21.41 46.20 14.22
N LEU A 205 21.57 45.34 15.23
CA LEU A 205 20.49 44.48 15.71
C LEU A 205 19.50 45.32 16.51
N GLU A 206 18.30 45.54 15.97
CA GLU A 206 17.18 46.03 16.76
C GLU A 206 16.72 44.94 17.74
N VAL A 207 16.54 45.32 19.00
CA VAL A 207 16.13 44.41 20.08
C VAL A 207 14.60 44.33 20.07
N ASP A 208 14.08 43.17 19.68
CA ASP A 208 12.64 42.97 19.53
C ASP A 208 11.89 43.01 20.88
N ARG A 209 10.64 43.45 20.85
CA ARG A 209 9.85 43.81 22.04
C ARG A 209 9.05 42.61 22.55
N PRO A 210 8.99 42.34 23.87
CA PRO A 210 8.14 41.29 24.41
C PRO A 210 6.65 41.58 24.13
N PRO A 211 5.83 40.57 23.76
CA PRO A 211 4.42 40.75 23.48
C PRO A 211 3.59 41.01 24.76
N GLU A 212 2.47 41.71 24.60
CA GLU A 212 1.53 42.01 25.68
C GLU A 212 0.66 40.78 26.05
N PRO A 213 0.20 40.67 27.32
CA PRO A 213 -0.61 39.53 27.76
C PRO A 213 -2.02 39.55 27.17
N VAL A 214 -2.46 38.39 26.66
CA VAL A 214 -3.83 38.18 26.18
C VAL A 214 -4.79 38.15 27.37
N GLN A 215 -5.92 38.86 27.25
CA GLN A 215 -6.96 38.88 28.29
C GLN A 215 -7.75 37.56 28.35
N GLU A 216 -8.07 37.13 29.56
CA GLU A 216 -8.98 36.01 29.80
C GLU A 216 -10.40 36.38 29.36
N VAL A 217 -11.09 35.48 28.65
CA VAL A 217 -12.49 35.64 28.25
C VAL A 217 -13.36 34.77 29.16
N GLU A 218 -14.29 35.40 29.88
CA GLU A 218 -15.10 34.73 30.90
C GLU A 218 -16.04 33.66 30.32
N ALA A 219 -16.03 32.47 30.93
CA ALA A 219 -16.94 31.39 30.57
C ALA A 219 -18.37 31.67 31.08
N SER A 220 -19.23 32.18 30.20
CA SER A 220 -20.65 32.39 30.51
C SER A 220 -21.46 31.10 30.46
N SER A 221 -22.17 30.80 31.55
CA SER A 221 -23.04 29.64 31.70
C SER A 221 -24.42 29.83 31.07
N LEU A 222 -25.01 28.74 30.55
CA LEU A 222 -26.44 28.64 30.25
C LEU A 222 -26.97 27.27 30.67
N ASN A 223 -28.17 27.28 31.27
CA ASN A 223 -28.81 26.10 31.85
C ASN A 223 -29.59 25.28 30.79
N PRO A 224 -29.70 23.95 30.98
CA PRO A 224 -30.71 23.14 30.30
C PRO A 224 -31.98 23.04 31.17
N ASP A 225 -33.09 23.62 30.71
CA ASP A 225 -34.40 23.49 31.38
C ASP A 225 -35.56 23.49 30.36
N ASN A 226 -36.58 22.66 30.65
CA ASN A 226 -37.89 22.55 29.98
C ASN A 226 -37.96 22.33 28.45
N TYR A 227 -38.49 21.17 28.06
CA TYR A 227 -39.86 21.12 27.51
C TYR A 227 -40.52 19.75 27.77
N HIS A 228 -41.62 19.77 28.53
CA HIS A 228 -42.67 18.73 28.59
C HIS A 228 -43.69 18.96 27.44
N ASP A 229 -44.51 18.01 26.96
CA ASP A 229 -44.54 16.55 27.20
C ASP A 229 -44.68 15.79 25.84
N GLU A 230 -45.77 15.19 25.31
CA GLU A 230 -47.10 14.81 25.84
C GLU A 230 -47.65 13.52 25.17
N SER A 231 -48.01 12.54 26.00
CA SER A 231 -48.82 11.32 25.79
C SER A 231 -49.19 10.77 24.39
N THR A 232 -48.96 9.47 24.18
CA THR A 232 -50.05 8.55 23.76
C THR A 232 -49.78 7.11 24.24
N PRO A 233 -50.72 6.42 24.92
CA PRO A 233 -50.49 5.06 25.43
C PRO A 233 -51.07 3.97 24.52
N VAL A 234 -50.36 2.84 24.42
CA VAL A 234 -50.91 1.53 24.01
C VAL A 234 -50.33 0.47 24.95
N SER A 235 -51.18 -0.42 25.48
CA SER A 235 -50.81 -1.45 26.46
C SER A 235 -51.29 -2.84 26.01
N PHE A 236 -50.76 -3.89 26.67
CA PHE A 236 -50.93 -5.32 26.39
C PHE A 236 -50.28 -5.82 25.07
N MET A 237 -49.75 -7.05 25.01
CA MET A 237 -49.72 -8.14 26.02
C MET A 237 -48.29 -8.50 26.45
N GLU A 238 -48.16 -8.97 27.69
CA GLU A 238 -47.01 -9.76 28.16
C GLU A 238 -47.20 -11.23 27.73
N ASP A 239 -46.13 -11.93 27.33
CA ASP A 239 -45.86 -13.30 27.78
C ASP A 239 -44.51 -13.88 27.27
N SER A 240 -44.06 -14.96 27.93
CA SER A 240 -42.99 -15.90 27.51
C SER A 240 -41.52 -15.42 27.49
N ASP A 241 -40.93 -15.51 28.67
CA ASP A 241 -39.55 -15.94 28.93
C ASP A 241 -38.83 -16.73 27.82
N LYS A 242 -37.74 -16.16 27.28
CA LYS A 242 -36.39 -16.77 27.35
C LYS A 242 -35.33 -15.86 26.73
N ALA A 243 -34.42 -15.34 27.56
CA ALA A 243 -33.17 -14.77 27.06
C ALA A 243 -32.26 -15.91 26.53
N PRO A 244 -31.76 -15.84 25.29
CA PRO A 244 -30.59 -16.63 24.91
C PRO A 244 -29.37 -16.07 25.65
N ALA A 245 -28.56 -16.94 26.26
CA ALA A 245 -27.37 -16.51 26.96
C ALA A 245 -26.36 -15.88 25.99
N GLU A 246 -25.78 -14.73 26.37
CA GLU A 246 -24.70 -14.09 25.61
C GLU A 246 -23.47 -15.01 25.59
N SER A 247 -23.27 -15.74 24.49
CA SER A 247 -22.06 -16.53 24.28
C SER A 247 -20.90 -15.58 23.95
N GLY A 248 -20.27 -15.05 25.00
CA GLY A 248 -19.08 -14.20 24.95
C GLY A 248 -17.83 -14.96 24.48
N ILE A 249 -17.88 -15.47 23.25
CA ILE A 249 -16.72 -15.98 22.52
C ILE A 249 -15.91 -14.76 22.09
N SER A 250 -14.63 -14.69 22.44
CA SER A 250 -13.79 -13.56 22.03
C SER A 250 -13.62 -13.58 20.51
N ASP A 251 -13.58 -12.41 19.88
CA ASP A 251 -13.33 -12.28 18.43
C ASP A 251 -11.98 -12.93 18.02
N LYS A 252 -11.04 -13.04 18.98
CA LYS A 252 -9.79 -13.79 18.86
C LYS A 252 -9.98 -15.30 18.80
N ASP A 253 -10.91 -15.86 19.57
CA ASP A 253 -11.16 -17.30 19.63
C ASP A 253 -11.78 -17.79 18.32
N HIS A 254 -12.71 -17.00 17.77
CA HIS A 254 -13.33 -17.28 16.47
C HIS A 254 -12.32 -17.24 15.32
N ARG A 255 -11.43 -16.24 15.30
CA ARG A 255 -10.32 -16.14 14.32
C ARG A 255 -9.33 -17.30 14.44
N THR A 256 -9.00 -17.74 15.66
CA THR A 256 -8.12 -18.89 15.91
C THR A 256 -8.75 -20.21 15.44
N SER A 257 -10.06 -20.38 15.65
CA SER A 257 -10.82 -21.53 15.14
C SER A 257 -10.86 -21.58 13.61
N LEU A 258 -10.98 -20.42 12.94
CA LEU A 258 -10.97 -20.33 11.49
C LEU A 258 -9.60 -20.68 10.86
N ILE A 259 -8.50 -20.24 11.47
CA ILE A 259 -7.15 -20.62 11.04
C ILE A 259 -6.99 -22.15 11.14
N LYS A 260 -7.36 -22.74 12.28
CA LYS A 260 -7.36 -24.21 12.45
C LYS A 260 -8.19 -24.95 11.39
N GLN A 261 -9.38 -24.46 11.05
CA GLN A 261 -10.20 -25.09 10.01
C GLN A 261 -9.58 -25.00 8.61
N ILE A 262 -8.73 -24.01 8.34
CA ILE A 262 -7.96 -23.92 7.09
C ILE A 262 -6.75 -24.87 7.13
N GLU A 263 -6.09 -25.01 8.28
CA GLU A 263 -4.98 -25.97 8.47
C GLU A 263 -5.43 -27.44 8.40
N GLU A 264 -6.57 -27.77 9.02
CA GLU A 264 -7.19 -29.11 8.99
C GLU A 264 -7.74 -29.46 7.59
N ASN A 265 -8.11 -28.46 6.78
CA ASN A 265 -8.39 -28.63 5.34
C ASN A 265 -7.12 -28.41 4.51
N THR A 266 -6.09 -29.21 4.79
CA THR A 266 -4.79 -29.13 4.10
C THR A 266 -4.96 -29.51 2.62
N ILE A 267 -5.16 -28.51 1.76
CA ILE A 267 -5.35 -28.72 0.32
C ILE A 267 -4.02 -29.19 -0.28
N ASP A 268 -3.95 -30.46 -0.68
CA ASP A 268 -2.76 -31.07 -1.29
C ASP A 268 -2.58 -30.57 -2.74
N LEU A 269 -2.13 -29.31 -2.85
CA LEU A 269 -1.72 -28.67 -4.08
C LEU A 269 -0.31 -29.16 -4.42
N ASP A 270 -0.17 -30.28 -5.13
CA ASP A 270 1.09 -30.86 -5.62
C ASP A 270 2.16 -29.79 -5.93
N GLY A 271 3.11 -29.57 -5.00
CA GLY A 271 4.22 -28.63 -5.12
C GLY A 271 4.09 -27.28 -4.39
N PHE A 272 2.90 -26.86 -3.94
CA PHE A 272 2.68 -25.63 -3.17
C PHE A 272 2.42 -25.93 -1.69
N LYS A 273 3.52 -26.17 -0.95
CA LYS A 273 3.46 -26.32 0.51
C LYS A 273 3.32 -24.95 1.17
N ILE A 274 2.07 -24.54 1.40
CA ILE A 274 1.73 -23.44 2.30
C ILE A 274 2.34 -23.72 3.68
N VAL A 275 3.23 -22.87 4.16
CA VAL A 275 3.60 -22.85 5.57
C VAL A 275 2.70 -21.83 6.27
N THR A 276 1.80 -22.31 7.12
CA THR A 276 1.17 -21.45 8.13
C THR A 276 2.20 -21.18 9.23
N GLY A 277 3.09 -20.23 8.95
CA GLY A 277 3.79 -19.54 10.02
C GLY A 277 2.76 -18.93 10.98
N ASP A 278 2.99 -19.06 12.28
CA ASP A 278 2.09 -18.62 13.34
C ASP A 278 2.08 -17.07 13.44
N GLU A 279 1.52 -16.42 12.41
CA GLU A 279 1.58 -14.98 12.17
C GLU A 279 0.58 -14.25 13.07
N ARG A 280 1.05 -13.96 14.29
CA ARG A 280 0.27 -13.31 15.36
C ARG A 280 0.04 -11.80 15.12
N ARG A 281 0.55 -11.22 14.04
CA ARG A 281 0.33 -9.82 13.67
C ARG A 281 -1.04 -9.64 12.98
N TYR A 282 -1.76 -8.60 13.36
CA TYR A 282 -3.04 -8.23 12.74
C TYR A 282 -2.87 -7.39 11.46
N GLU A 283 -1.66 -6.85 11.23
CA GLU A 283 -1.31 -5.99 10.10
C GLU A 283 -0.09 -6.55 9.36
N THR A 284 -0.13 -6.49 8.03
CA THR A 284 1.03 -6.75 7.19
C THR A 284 2.10 -5.68 7.39
N ARG A 285 3.35 -6.11 7.55
CA ARG A 285 4.54 -5.24 7.60
C ARG A 285 5.26 -5.28 6.27
N ILE A 286 5.79 -4.15 5.82
CA ILE A 286 6.52 -4.02 4.56
C ILE A 286 8.01 -3.78 4.86
N PRO A 287 8.93 -4.55 4.24
CA PRO A 287 10.36 -4.39 4.44
C PRO A 287 10.85 -3.06 3.86
N CYS A 288 11.70 -2.38 4.61
CA CYS A 288 12.13 -1.02 4.33
C CYS A 288 13.65 -0.98 4.04
N VAL A 289 14.06 -0.17 3.08
CA VAL A 289 15.48 -0.07 2.63
C VAL A 289 16.07 1.33 2.84
N ASN A 290 15.27 2.38 2.60
CA ASN A 290 15.70 3.78 2.68
C ASN A 290 15.08 4.54 3.87
N ILE A 291 14.36 3.85 4.75
CA ILE A 291 13.69 4.49 5.89
C ILE A 291 14.58 4.44 7.12
N GLN A 292 14.75 5.59 7.77
CA GLN A 292 15.53 5.77 8.99
C GLN A 292 14.72 6.57 10.00
N ILE A 293 15.00 6.35 11.28
CA ILE A 293 14.51 7.20 12.38
C ILE A 293 15.67 7.93 13.05
N LEU A 294 15.46 9.16 13.49
CA LEU A 294 16.39 9.92 14.34
C LEU A 294 15.80 10.00 15.74
N VAL A 295 16.38 9.32 16.73
CA VAL A 295 15.85 9.26 18.10
C VAL A 295 16.30 10.47 18.92
N ASP A 296 15.35 11.31 19.30
CA ASP A 296 15.57 12.65 19.87
C ASP A 296 16.53 12.64 21.08
N ASP A 297 16.31 11.73 22.03
CA ASP A 297 17.10 11.61 23.27
C ASP A 297 18.59 11.29 23.05
N THR A 298 18.95 10.79 21.86
CA THR A 298 20.31 10.31 21.55
C THR A 298 20.92 10.96 20.31
N LEU A 299 20.10 11.63 19.48
CA LEU A 299 20.41 12.12 18.14
C LEU A 299 21.10 11.04 17.27
N ARG A 300 20.68 9.78 17.42
CA ARG A 300 21.17 8.63 16.63
C ARG A 300 20.18 8.24 15.55
N GLU A 301 20.70 7.97 14.37
CA GLU A 301 19.97 7.40 13.26
C GLU A 301 19.94 5.86 13.38
N PHE A 302 18.76 5.26 13.20
CA PHE A 302 18.58 3.81 13.16
C PHE A 302 17.80 3.41 11.90
N PRO A 303 18.22 2.39 11.12
CA PRO A 303 17.46 1.87 10.00
C PRO A 303 16.15 1.22 10.45
N VAL A 304 15.07 1.47 9.71
CA VAL A 304 13.81 0.72 9.84
C VAL A 304 13.90 -0.51 8.95
N ALA A 305 13.79 -1.70 9.54
CA ALA A 305 13.75 -2.97 8.83
C ALA A 305 12.36 -3.24 8.22
N ASP A 306 11.30 -2.93 8.96
CA ASP A 306 9.91 -3.10 8.51
C ASP A 306 8.96 -2.06 9.11
N ILE A 307 7.82 -1.79 8.45
CA ILE A 307 6.80 -0.85 8.93
C ILE A 307 5.36 -1.30 8.61
N SER A 308 4.41 -0.98 9.49
CA SER A 308 2.96 -1.12 9.32
C SER A 308 2.23 0.09 9.94
N PRO A 309 0.90 0.27 9.75
CA PRO A 309 0.17 1.41 10.28
C PRO A 309 0.22 1.57 11.81
N SER A 310 0.39 0.47 12.56
CA SER A 310 0.48 0.46 14.03
C SER A 310 1.89 0.23 14.60
N GLY A 311 2.90 -0.09 13.78
CA GLY A 311 4.18 -0.56 14.32
C GLY A 311 5.34 -0.57 13.33
N MET A 312 6.55 -0.79 13.84
CA MET A 312 7.77 -0.93 13.05
C MET A 312 8.76 -1.92 13.66
N GLY A 313 9.76 -2.33 12.87
CA GLY A 313 10.96 -3.03 13.31
C GLY A 313 12.19 -2.15 13.05
N ILE A 314 13.00 -1.91 14.07
CA ILE A 314 14.18 -1.02 14.02
C ILE A 314 15.45 -1.86 14.18
N GLN A 315 16.47 -1.65 13.34
CA GLN A 315 17.80 -2.26 13.54
C GLN A 315 18.56 -1.48 14.60
N HIS A 316 18.74 -2.05 15.79
CA HIS A 316 19.35 -1.34 16.93
C HIS A 316 20.89 -1.25 16.85
N GLN A 317 21.54 -2.00 15.96
CA GLN A 317 22.99 -1.96 15.71
C GLN A 317 23.84 -2.14 16.99
N GLY A 318 23.39 -2.97 17.94
CA GLY A 318 24.05 -3.19 19.22
C GLY A 318 23.77 -2.13 20.30
N TRP A 319 22.96 -1.10 20.00
CA TRP A 319 22.36 -0.23 21.02
C TRP A 319 21.38 -1.04 21.89
N ARG A 320 21.11 -0.56 23.11
CA ARG A 320 20.20 -1.19 24.06
C ARG A 320 18.95 -0.36 24.24
N PHE A 321 17.81 -1.04 24.24
CA PHE A 321 16.47 -0.49 24.43
C PHE A 321 15.79 -1.30 25.54
N GLU A 322 14.98 -0.64 26.37
CA GLU A 322 14.27 -1.28 27.48
C GLU A 322 12.83 -1.64 27.08
N ASP A 323 12.32 -2.78 27.54
CA ASP A 323 10.92 -3.16 27.31
C ASP A 323 9.99 -2.11 27.92
N ASN A 324 9.00 -1.65 27.15
CA ASN A 324 8.11 -0.52 27.46
C ASN A 324 8.73 0.88 27.39
N GLN A 325 9.99 1.04 27.02
CA GLN A 325 10.58 2.36 26.73
C GLN A 325 9.76 3.08 25.65
N VAL A 326 9.43 4.35 25.87
CA VAL A 326 8.82 5.21 24.85
C VAL A 326 9.92 6.02 24.19
N LEU A 327 10.04 5.88 22.87
CA LEU A 327 10.95 6.64 22.03
C LEU A 327 10.19 7.80 21.39
N THR A 328 10.85 8.94 21.22
CA THR A 328 10.39 10.04 20.35
C THR A 328 11.41 10.23 19.24
N PHE A 329 10.95 10.36 17.99
CA PHE A 329 11.82 10.41 16.82
C PHE A 329 11.19 11.08 15.59
N ASP A 330 12.05 11.65 14.76
CA ASP A 330 11.73 12.01 13.37
C ASP A 330 11.91 10.79 12.44
N ILE A 331 11.11 10.69 11.37
CA ILE A 331 11.17 9.60 10.37
C ILE A 331 11.54 10.17 9.00
N PHE A 332 12.44 9.49 8.28
CA PHE A 332 12.99 9.94 6.98
C PHE A 332 12.86 8.85 5.90
N ASP A 333 12.64 9.25 4.65
CA ASP A 333 12.84 8.45 3.41
C ASP A 333 13.99 9.09 2.63
N GLY A 334 15.19 8.50 2.76
CA GLY A 334 16.43 9.14 2.33
C GLY A 334 16.59 10.54 2.94
N TYR A 335 16.77 11.56 2.10
CA TYR A 335 16.94 12.96 2.55
C TYR A 335 15.64 13.69 2.93
N ARG A 336 14.47 13.02 2.87
CA ARG A 336 13.17 13.65 3.13
C ARG A 336 12.62 13.23 4.49
N THR A 337 12.49 14.17 5.43
CA THR A 337 11.65 13.97 6.62
C THR A 337 10.20 13.74 6.18
N LEU A 338 9.60 12.63 6.64
CA LEU A 338 8.20 12.28 6.44
C LEU A 338 7.35 12.71 7.64
N PHE A 339 7.89 12.50 8.84
CA PHE A 339 7.21 12.76 10.11
C PHE A 339 8.18 13.35 11.12
N LYS A 340 7.65 14.15 12.06
CA LYS A 340 8.41 14.68 13.19
C LYS A 340 7.78 14.35 14.53
N GLY A 341 8.62 14.17 15.55
CA GLY A 341 8.17 13.91 16.93
C GLY A 341 7.23 12.71 17.08
N VAL A 342 7.41 11.67 16.25
CA VAL A 342 6.62 10.44 16.32
C VAL A 342 7.00 9.71 17.59
N ARG A 343 5.99 9.27 18.34
CA ARG A 343 6.20 8.44 19.54
C ARG A 343 5.95 6.98 19.22
N ALA A 344 6.81 6.10 19.69
CA ALA A 344 6.55 4.67 19.66
C ALA A 344 7.08 3.98 20.92
N LYS A 345 6.37 2.95 21.36
CA LYS A 345 6.70 2.16 22.55
C LYS A 345 7.39 0.86 22.14
N VAL A 346 8.53 0.58 22.75
CA VAL A 346 9.25 -0.69 22.63
C VAL A 346 8.41 -1.82 23.24
N VAL A 347 8.16 -2.88 22.46
CA VAL A 347 7.38 -4.06 22.87
C VAL A 347 8.12 -5.39 22.69
N ARG A 348 9.30 -5.38 22.05
CA ARG A 348 10.20 -6.53 21.94
C ARG A 348 11.62 -6.06 21.61
N CYS A 349 12.63 -6.63 22.27
CA CYS A 349 14.04 -6.52 21.88
C CYS A 349 14.58 -7.91 21.54
N ASP A 350 15.06 -8.09 20.30
CA ASP A 350 15.75 -9.29 19.81
C ASP A 350 17.27 -9.02 19.73
N GLU A 351 18.05 -9.95 19.17
CA GLU A 351 19.51 -9.79 19.02
C GLU A 351 19.94 -8.74 17.97
N GLU A 352 19.09 -8.48 16.97
CA GLU A 352 19.35 -7.51 15.88
C GLU A 352 18.24 -6.46 15.69
N LEU A 353 17.03 -6.71 16.20
CA LEU A 353 15.81 -5.93 15.93
C LEU A 353 15.08 -5.50 17.21
N VAL A 354 14.50 -4.31 17.17
CA VAL A 354 13.58 -3.81 18.19
C VAL A 354 12.20 -3.60 17.56
N GLY A 355 11.19 -4.28 18.12
CA GLY A 355 9.80 -4.13 17.74
C GLY A 355 9.15 -2.99 18.51
N CYS A 356 8.63 -2.00 17.77
CA CYS A 356 7.92 -0.85 18.34
C CYS A 356 6.45 -0.81 17.87
N VAL A 357 5.58 -0.31 18.74
CA VAL A 357 4.18 0.06 18.46
C VAL A 357 4.09 1.58 18.44
N ILE A 358 3.56 2.16 17.37
CA ILE A 358 3.50 3.62 17.17
C ILE A 358 2.29 4.19 17.92
N GLU A 359 2.52 5.20 18.74
CA GLU A 359 1.50 5.84 19.57
C GLU A 359 1.04 7.17 18.95
N ASN A 360 -0.23 7.53 19.15
CA ASN A 360 -0.77 8.88 18.94
C ASN A 360 -0.64 9.50 17.53
N LEU A 361 -0.40 8.70 16.48
CA LEU A 361 -0.48 9.20 15.10
C LEU A 361 -1.84 9.85 14.81
N ASN A 362 -1.83 11.10 14.38
CA ASN A 362 -3.02 11.82 13.92
C ASN A 362 -3.50 11.27 12.56
N SER A 363 -4.71 11.65 12.12
CA SER A 363 -5.31 11.12 10.90
C SER A 363 -4.48 11.39 9.64
N GLU A 364 -3.89 12.58 9.51
CA GLU A 364 -3.02 12.93 8.37
C GLU A 364 -1.72 12.11 8.37
N GLN A 365 -1.13 11.90 9.55
CA GLN A 365 0.07 11.08 9.71
C GLN A 365 -0.20 9.62 9.34
N LYS A 366 -1.32 9.04 9.79
CA LYS A 366 -1.77 7.70 9.39
C LYS A 366 -1.98 7.62 7.88
N ASP A 367 -2.62 8.62 7.28
CA ASP A 367 -2.88 8.67 5.85
C ASP A 367 -1.58 8.71 5.02
N LEU A 368 -0.58 9.47 5.47
CA LEU A 368 0.75 9.54 4.83
C LEU A 368 1.56 8.25 5.05
N LEU A 369 1.43 7.60 6.20
CA LEU A 369 2.08 6.32 6.50
C LEU A 369 1.49 5.19 5.63
N CYS A 370 0.16 5.15 5.49
CA CYS A 370 -0.51 4.24 4.56
C CYS A 370 -0.07 4.47 3.10
N ARG A 371 0.12 5.73 2.67
CA ARG A 371 0.66 6.05 1.32
C ARG A 371 2.12 5.63 1.14
N LEU A 372 2.92 5.66 2.19
CA LEU A 372 4.31 5.17 2.19
C LEU A 372 4.38 3.64 2.05
N ILE A 373 3.45 2.95 2.73
CA ILE A 373 3.25 1.49 2.69
C ILE A 373 2.70 1.03 1.32
N MET A 374 1.91 1.84 0.63
CA MET A 374 1.33 1.51 -0.70
C MET A 374 2.27 1.76 -1.90
N ARG A 375 3.57 1.99 -1.69
CA ARG A 375 4.52 2.48 -2.71
C ARG A 375 5.43 1.38 -3.30
#